data_AF-A0A353Z2N2-F1
#
_entry.id   AF-A0A353Z2N2-F1
#
_cell.length_a   1.000
_cell.length_b   1.000
_cell.length_c   1.000
_cell.angle_alpha   90.00
_cell.angle_beta   90.00
_cell.angle_gamma   90.00
#
_symmetry.space_group_name_H-M   'P 1'
#
loop_
_entity.id
_entity.type
_entity.pdbx_description
1 polymer ?
#
loop_
_entity_poly.entity_id
_entity_poly.type
_entity_poly.pdbx_seq_one_letter_code
_entity_poly.pdbx_strand_id
1 'polypeptide(L)'
;MNKENILYIVYEELYRIIERISDVRAILSDNIRTESDEEAYATLKQLEIIKERVVDQIVELSKTDFDDEKKFSELEVAIYYQVDLFNAAYAKSEAMLSTYSE
;
A
#
# COMPACT_ATOMS: atom_id res chain seq x y z
N MET A 1 24.12 -4.11 8.30
CA MET A 1 22.73 -4.37 8.73
C MET A 1 22.44 -5.84 8.41
N ASN A 2 21.94 -6.65 9.35
CA ASN A 2 21.63 -8.06 9.10
C ASN A 2 20.40 -8.14 8.15
N LYS A 3 20.38 -9.09 7.19
CA LYS A 3 19.26 -9.34 6.26
C LYS A 3 17.94 -9.53 7.01
N GLU A 4 17.97 -10.22 8.16
CA GLU A 4 16.80 -10.40 9.03
C GLU A 4 16.22 -9.07 9.54
N ASN A 5 17.07 -8.09 9.83
CA ASN A 5 16.64 -6.77 10.28
C ASN A 5 16.01 -5.95 9.14
N ILE A 6 16.51 -6.10 7.91
CA ILE A 6 15.91 -5.47 6.73
C ILE A 6 14.52 -6.04 6.48
N LEU A 7 14.39 -7.36 6.58
CA LEU A 7 13.12 -8.07 6.46
C LEU A 7 12.08 -7.56 7.44
N TYR A 8 12.44 -7.43 8.71
CA TYR A 8 11.54 -6.91 9.73
C TYR A 8 11.03 -5.50 9.38
N ILE A 9 11.94 -4.59 9.01
CA ILE A 9 11.59 -3.21 8.62
C ILE A 9 10.65 -3.19 7.41
N VAL A 10 10.98 -3.98 6.38
CA VAL A 10 10.16 -4.12 5.18
C VAL A 10 8.77 -4.65 5.51
N TYR A 11 8.67 -5.70 6.32
CA TYR A 11 7.40 -6.26 6.73
C TYR A 11 6.54 -5.23 7.46
N GLU A 12 7.10 -4.51 8.43
CA GLU A 12 6.38 -3.46 9.15
C GLU A 12 5.86 -2.36 8.21
N GLU A 13 6.66 -1.94 7.23
CA GLU A 13 6.25 -0.90 6.29
C GLU A 13 5.12 -1.39 5.36
N LEU A 14 5.19 -2.62 4.87
CA LEU A 14 4.12 -3.22 4.05
C LEU A 14 2.82 -3.38 4.85
N TYR A 15 2.90 -3.81 6.12
CA TYR A 15 1.72 -3.85 6.98
C TYR A 15 1.12 -2.47 7.25
N ARG A 16 1.97 -1.45 7.46
CA ARG A 16 1.53 -0.06 7.63
C ARG A 16 0.79 0.47 6.41
N ILE A 17 1.22 0.11 5.20
CA ILE A 17 0.51 0.45 3.96
C ILE A 17 -0.91 -0.14 3.97
N ILE A 18 -1.05 -1.42 4.32
CA ILE A 18 -2.35 -2.10 4.40
C ILE A 18 -3.30 -1.40 5.39
N GLU A 19 -2.78 -1.02 6.56
CA GLU A 19 -3.54 -0.31 7.59
C GLU A 19 -4.04 1.04 7.06
N ARG A 20 -3.15 1.88 6.52
CA ARG A 20 -3.51 3.20 5.98
C ARG A 20 -4.54 3.13 4.85
N ILE A 21 -4.40 2.15 3.95
CA ILE A 21 -5.41 1.94 2.89
C ILE A 21 -6.77 1.61 3.50
N SER A 22 -6.79 0.79 4.55
CA SER A 22 -8.04 0.40 5.22
C SER A 22 -8.72 1.59 5.90
N ASP A 23 -7.95 2.52 6.47
CA ASP A 23 -8.46 3.77 7.05
C ASP A 23 -9.06 4.69 5.99
N VAL A 24 -8.33 4.93 4.89
CA VAL A 24 -8.83 5.75 3.77
C VAL A 24 -10.09 5.15 3.16
N ARG A 25 -10.13 3.82 3.01
CA ARG A 25 -11.30 3.11 2.50
C ARG A 25 -12.55 3.37 3.34
N ALA A 26 -12.43 3.32 4.67
CA ALA A 26 -13.58 3.58 5.55
C ALA A 26 -14.18 4.96 5.24
N ILE A 27 -13.33 6.00 5.23
CA ILE A 27 -13.78 7.38 5.05
C ILE A 27 -14.29 7.64 3.63
N LEU A 28 -13.57 7.21 2.59
CA LEU A 28 -14.02 7.40 1.20
C LEU A 28 -15.32 6.61 0.93
N SER A 29 -15.46 5.39 1.46
CA SER A 29 -16.66 4.58 1.21
C SER A 29 -17.93 5.16 1.83
N ASP A 30 -17.79 5.88 2.96
CA ASP A 30 -18.90 6.57 3.60
C ASP A 30 -19.33 7.81 2.79
N ASN A 31 -18.39 8.55 2.18
CA ASN A 31 -18.66 9.74 1.38
C ASN A 31 -19.10 9.44 -0.07
N ILE A 32 -18.57 8.40 -0.71
CA ILE A 32 -19.01 7.95 -2.06
C ILE A 32 -20.46 7.47 -2.05
N ARG A 33 -20.96 6.97 -0.91
CA ARG A 33 -22.38 6.57 -0.79
C ARG A 33 -23.34 7.76 -0.84
N THR A 34 -22.87 8.95 -0.48
CA THR A 34 -23.66 10.18 -0.43
C THR A 34 -23.51 11.03 -1.70
N GLU A 35 -22.41 10.91 -2.44
CA GLU A 35 -22.13 11.67 -3.66
C GLU A 35 -21.55 10.77 -4.76
N SER A 36 -22.04 10.90 -6.00
CA SER A 36 -21.56 10.16 -7.19
C SER A 36 -20.16 10.62 -7.63
N ASP A 37 -19.18 10.58 -6.73
CA ASP A 37 -17.81 11.02 -6.97
C ASP A 37 -17.00 9.90 -7.65
N GLU A 38 -16.98 9.97 -8.98
CA GLU A 38 -16.22 9.05 -9.83
C GLU A 38 -14.71 9.09 -9.53
N GLU A 39 -14.19 10.22 -9.08
CA GLU A 39 -12.76 10.38 -8.80
C GLU A 39 -12.36 9.71 -7.48
N ALA A 40 -13.17 9.89 -6.43
CA ALA A 40 -13.00 9.18 -5.17
C ALA A 40 -13.12 7.67 -5.36
N TYR A 41 -14.08 7.22 -6.17
CA TYR A 41 -14.22 5.80 -6.50
C TYR A 41 -12.99 5.24 -7.24
N ALA A 42 -12.45 5.98 -8.23
CA ALA A 42 -11.25 5.57 -8.94
C ALA A 42 -10.02 5.48 -8.03
N THR A 43 -9.84 6.46 -7.14
CA THR A 43 -8.75 6.48 -6.15
C THR A 43 -8.88 5.30 -5.18
N LEU A 44 -10.07 5.06 -4.65
CA LEU A 44 -10.33 3.93 -3.76
C LEU A 44 -10.01 2.59 -4.44
N LYS A 45 -10.42 2.42 -5.70
CA LYS A 45 -10.09 1.21 -6.48
C LYS A 45 -8.58 1.04 -6.68
N GLN A 46 -7.84 2.12 -6.93
CA GLN A 46 -6.38 2.05 -7.03
C GLN A 46 -5.73 1.62 -5.71
N LEU A 47 -6.18 2.18 -4.59
CA LEU A 47 -5.70 1.81 -3.26
C LEU A 47 -5.98 0.34 -2.95
N GLU A 48 -7.15 -0.19 -3.29
CA GLU A 48 -7.44 -1.62 -3.09
C GLU A 48 -6.55 -2.53 -3.95
N ILE A 49 -6.25 -2.16 -5.20
CA ILE A 49 -5.29 -2.90 -6.05
C ILE A 49 -3.89 -2.90 -5.43
N ILE A 50 -3.45 -1.76 -4.89
CA ILE A 50 -2.15 -1.66 -4.22
C ILE A 50 -2.15 -2.55 -2.97
N LYS A 51 -3.23 -2.55 -2.18
CA LYS A 51 -3.38 -3.42 -1.01
C LYS A 51 -3.25 -4.89 -1.37
N GLU A 52 -3.92 -5.36 -2.43
CA GLU A 52 -3.80 -6.73 -2.91
C GLU A 52 -2.34 -7.09 -3.25
N ARG A 53 -1.64 -6.21 -4.00
CA ARG A 53 -0.24 -6.42 -4.35
C ARG A 53 0.70 -6.45 -3.15
N VAL A 54 0.46 -5.58 -2.17
CA VAL A 54 1.24 -5.52 -0.93
C VAL A 54 1.03 -6.79 -0.10
N VAL A 55 -0.21 -7.31 -0.02
CA VAL A 55 -0.49 -8.60 0.62
C VAL A 55 0.24 -9.74 -0.10
N ASP A 56 0.22 -9.76 -1.44
CA ASP A 56 0.96 -10.75 -2.21
C ASP A 56 2.48 -10.68 -1.96
N GLN A 57 3.04 -9.47 -1.84
CA GLN A 57 4.46 -9.28 -1.52
C GLN A 57 4.82 -9.75 -0.10
N ILE A 58 3.96 -9.52 0.89
CA ILE A 58 4.12 -10.08 2.24
C ILE A 58 4.15 -11.62 2.18
N VAL A 59 3.28 -12.22 1.39
CA VAL A 59 3.26 -13.68 1.19
C VAL A 59 4.52 -14.15 0.45
N GLU A 60 5.00 -13.42 -0.55
CA GLU A 60 6.22 -13.75 -1.28
C GLU A 60 7.46 -13.65 -0.37
N LEU A 61 7.59 -12.59 0.41
CA LEU A 61 8.61 -12.44 1.45
C LEU A 61 8.64 -13.64 2.41
N SER A 62 7.49 -14.21 2.75
CA SER A 62 7.44 -15.36 3.67
C SER A 62 8.00 -16.65 3.09
N LYS A 63 8.16 -16.71 1.76
CA LYS A 63 8.59 -17.89 1.00
C LYS A 63 9.96 -17.73 0.34
N THR A 64 10.50 -16.51 0.28
CA THR A 64 11.75 -16.22 -0.40
C THR A 64 12.94 -16.79 0.38
N ASP A 65 13.85 -17.43 -0.36
CA ASP A 65 15.17 -17.80 0.13
C ASP A 65 16.11 -16.60 -0.03
N PHE A 66 16.49 -15.98 1.10
CA PHE A 66 17.21 -14.72 1.15
C PHE A 66 18.73 -14.85 1.02
N ASP A 67 19.23 -16.08 0.99
CA ASP A 67 20.62 -16.35 0.67
C ASP A 67 20.88 -16.22 -0.84
N ASP A 68 19.82 -16.22 -1.66
CA ASP A 68 19.85 -15.87 -3.07
C ASP A 68 19.80 -14.34 -3.26
N GLU A 69 20.98 -13.72 -3.40
CA GLU A 69 21.15 -12.28 -3.55
C GLU A 69 20.36 -11.67 -4.72
N LYS A 70 20.17 -12.46 -5.79
CA LYS A 70 19.41 -12.00 -6.96
C LYS A 70 17.92 -11.88 -6.62
N LYS A 71 17.35 -12.92 -6.00
CA LYS A 71 15.94 -12.89 -5.56
C LYS A 71 15.68 -11.81 -4.53
N PHE A 72 16.61 -11.60 -3.60
CA PHE A 72 16.51 -10.54 -2.61
C PHE A 72 16.47 -9.15 -3.28
N SER A 73 17.35 -8.90 -4.25
CA SER A 73 17.39 -7.62 -4.99
C SER A 73 16.11 -7.39 -5.81
N GLU A 74 15.59 -8.42 -6.48
CA GLU A 74 14.34 -8.34 -7.24
C GLU A 74 13.15 -8.00 -6.33
N LEU A 75 13.10 -8.61 -5.15
CA LEU A 75 12.06 -8.36 -4.15
C LEU A 75 12.16 -6.96 -3.55
N GLU A 76 13.37 -6.50 -3.23
CA GLU A 76 13.62 -5.14 -2.73
C GLU A 76 13.11 -4.08 -3.72
N VAL A 77 13.45 -4.21 -5.01
CA VAL A 77 12.95 -3.31 -6.06
C VAL A 77 11.42 -3.34 -6.15
N ALA A 78 10.83 -4.53 -6.07
CA ALA A 78 9.37 -4.68 -6.12
C ALA A 78 8.68 -4.00 -4.93
N ILE A 79 9.27 -4.06 -3.74
CA ILE A 79 8.75 -3.41 -2.53
C ILE A 79 8.80 -1.89 -2.66
N TYR A 80 9.95 -1.32 -3.02
CA TYR A 80 10.08 0.14 -3.21
C TYR A 80 9.08 0.66 -4.23
N TYR A 81 8.86 -0.10 -5.31
CA TYR A 81 7.86 0.26 -6.29
C TYR A 81 6.42 0.29 -5.72
N GLN A 82 6.03 -0.65 -4.84
CA GLN A 82 4.70 -0.58 -4.21
C GLN A 82 4.58 0.57 -3.22
N VAL A 83 5.66 0.87 -2.49
CA VAL A 83 5.70 2.01 -1.57
C VAL A 83 5.49 3.33 -2.33
N ASP A 84 6.15 3.50 -3.48
CA ASP A 84 6.00 4.68 -4.32
C ASP A 84 4.58 4.81 -4.89
N LEU A 85 4.02 3.70 -5.39
CA LEU A 85 2.64 3.66 -5.86
C LEU A 85 1.65 4.01 -4.74
N PHE A 86 1.86 3.46 -3.54
CA PHE A 86 1.06 3.76 -2.37
C PHE A 86 1.16 5.25 -2.01
N ASN A 87 2.36 5.79 -1.87
CA ASN A 87 2.56 7.18 -1.47
C ASN A 87 1.88 8.15 -2.44
N ALA A 88 1.96 7.89 -3.75
CA ALA A 88 1.28 8.70 -4.76
C ALA A 88 -0.25 8.63 -4.65
N ALA A 89 -0.82 7.43 -4.52
CA ALA A 89 -2.26 7.23 -4.39
C ALA A 89 -2.80 7.78 -3.05
N TYR A 90 -2.03 7.61 -1.98
CA TYR A 90 -2.38 8.08 -0.64
C TYR A 90 -2.39 9.61 -0.56
N ALA A 91 -1.38 10.29 -1.10
CA ALA A 91 -1.37 11.75 -1.18
C ALA A 91 -2.59 12.30 -1.94
N LYS A 92 -3.00 11.62 -3.03
CA LYS A 92 -4.22 11.95 -3.75
C LYS A 92 -5.47 11.78 -2.87
N SER A 93 -5.54 10.68 -2.10
CA SER A 93 -6.64 10.46 -1.19
C SER A 93 -6.70 11.47 -0.04
N GLU A 94 -5.56 11.90 0.51
CA GLU A 94 -5.53 12.93 1.57
C GLU A 94 -6.09 14.27 1.08
N ALA A 95 -5.78 14.66 -0.17
CA ALA A 95 -6.35 15.86 -0.79
C ALA A 95 -7.88 15.76 -0.98
N MET A 96 -8.42 14.55 -1.23
CA MET A 96 -9.86 14.33 -1.28
C MET A 96 -10.48 14.36 0.13
N LEU A 97 -9.86 13.67 1.08
CA LEU A 97 -10.35 13.60 2.46
C LEU A 97 -10.43 14.98 3.12
N SER A 98 -9.52 15.90 2.82
CA SER A 98 -9.61 17.27 3.33
C SER A 98 -10.87 17.99 2.85
N THR A 99 -11.35 17.70 1.62
CA THR A 99 -12.58 18.32 1.08
C THR A 99 -13.86 17.77 1.72
N TYR A 100 -13.88 16.53 2.21
CA TYR A 100 -15.03 15.95 2.92
C TYR A 100 -15.08 16.31 4.41
N SER A 101 -14.00 16.86 4.96
CA SER A 101 -13.89 17.23 6.37
C SER A 101 -14.23 18.69 6.68
N GLU A 102 -14.49 19.50 5.63
CA GLU A 102 -15.00 20.88 5.72
C GLU A 102 -16.54 20.91 5.77
#